data_AF-A0A7Y2MPF8-F1
#
_entry.id   AF-A0A7Y2MPF8-F1
#
_cell.length_a   1.000
_cell.length_b   1.000
_cell.length_c   1.000
_cell.angle_alpha   90.00
_cell.angle_beta   90.00
_cell.angle_gamma   90.00
#
_symmetry.space_group_name_H-M   'P 1'
#
loop_
_entity.id
_entity.type
_entity.pdbx_description
1 polymer ?
#
loop_
_entity_poly.entity_id
_entity_poly.type
_entity_poly.pdbx_seq_one_letter_code
_entity_poly.pdbx_strand_id
1 'polypeptide(L)'
;NGAIAYAIYDFIRYNNDHEYLYDGGLEVLIGIARFWAQRVNWSSDKKQYVILGVTGPNEYENNDFNNELWNRLNLSLSEIEKWKDIAENIYLPYDNTLKIFLQQDGFLDKELLTAEDLDQADKPINQNWSWDRILRSVFIKQADVLQGMYFFEEDFTEAEHLNNFDFYEPRTVHESSLSPCVHAILACKLGKKEKAYEMYLRTARLDLEDYNNDTEDGLHITSMAGTWMSVIKGFGGMRIKDNQLHFHPSLPDQWEACHFKIMFRNSRLNVHMTKAGTTISKETGELDSVFINGREIDFS
;
A
#
# COMPACT_ATOMS: atom_id res chain seq x y z
N ASN A 1 0.09 -13.97 -0.29
CA ASN A 1 1.43 -14.26 -0.87
C ASN A 1 2.26 -13.01 -1.12
N GLY A 2 1.89 -12.14 -2.07
CA GLY A 2 2.66 -10.92 -2.37
C GLY A 2 2.91 -10.05 -1.13
N ALA A 3 1.88 -9.82 -0.31
CA ALA A 3 2.00 -9.06 0.94
C ALA A 3 2.99 -9.67 1.95
N ILE A 4 3.14 -10.99 2.02
CA ILE A 4 4.09 -11.66 2.91
C ILE A 4 5.52 -11.47 2.40
N ALA A 5 5.74 -11.63 1.10
CA ALA A 5 7.04 -11.34 0.50
C ALA A 5 7.44 -9.87 0.71
N TYR A 6 6.49 -8.95 0.55
CA TYR A 6 6.71 -7.53 0.83
C TYR A 6 7.01 -7.27 2.31
N ALA A 7 6.30 -7.91 3.24
CA ALA A 7 6.56 -7.75 4.67
C ALA A 7 7.98 -8.21 5.06
N ILE A 8 8.48 -9.30 4.48
CA ILE A 8 9.87 -9.76 4.65
C ILE A 8 10.84 -8.70 4.10
N TYR A 9 10.58 -8.19 2.89
CA TYR A 9 11.38 -7.13 2.29
C TYR A 9 11.41 -5.84 3.15
N ASP A 10 10.25 -5.35 3.60
CA ASP A 10 10.11 -4.14 4.41
C ASP A 10 10.77 -4.32 5.78
N PHE A 11 10.64 -5.50 6.40
CA PHE A 11 11.30 -5.83 7.66
C PHE A 11 12.83 -5.75 7.55
N ILE A 12 13.41 -6.37 6.50
CA ILE A 12 14.86 -6.36 6.28
C ILE A 12 15.34 -4.93 5.96
N ARG A 13 14.62 -4.22 5.09
CA ARG A 13 14.92 -2.81 4.75
C ARG A 13 14.92 -1.93 6.00
N TYR A 14 13.96 -2.12 6.89
CA TYR A 14 13.82 -1.35 8.13
C TYR A 14 14.89 -1.69 9.17
N ASN A 15 15.13 -2.98 9.43
CA ASN A 15 15.98 -3.41 10.54
C ASN A 15 17.44 -3.68 10.15
N ASN A 16 17.73 -3.82 8.85
CA ASN A 16 18.99 -4.34 8.32
C ASN A 16 19.34 -5.75 8.84
N ASP A 17 18.30 -6.52 9.17
CA ASP A 17 18.44 -7.86 9.75
C ASP A 17 18.47 -8.90 8.62
N HIS A 18 19.67 -9.14 8.10
CA HIS A 18 19.90 -10.18 7.09
C HIS A 18 19.91 -11.58 7.69
N GLU A 19 20.09 -11.74 9.00
CA GLU A 19 20.07 -13.03 9.68
C GLU A 19 18.66 -13.64 9.60
N TYR A 20 17.62 -12.83 9.84
CA TYR A 20 16.22 -13.23 9.62
C TYR A 20 15.96 -13.79 8.20
N LEU A 21 16.60 -13.21 7.18
CA LEU A 21 16.45 -13.68 5.80
C LEU A 21 17.04 -15.09 5.64
N TYR A 22 18.22 -15.35 6.20
CA TYR A 22 18.88 -16.66 6.09
C TYR A 22 18.19 -17.74 6.92
N ASP A 23 17.69 -17.39 8.10
CA ASP A 23 17.14 -18.35 9.07
C ASP A 23 15.71 -18.83 8.73
N GLY A 24 14.97 -18.09 7.89
CA GLY A 24 13.63 -18.53 7.48
C GLY A 24 12.96 -17.68 6.41
N GLY A 25 13.31 -16.39 6.27
CA GLY A 25 12.71 -15.51 5.27
C GLY A 25 12.91 -16.03 3.84
N LEU A 26 14.11 -16.54 3.52
CA LEU A 26 14.43 -17.06 2.20
C LEU A 26 13.56 -18.27 1.85
N GLU A 27 13.35 -19.20 2.78
CA GLU A 27 12.48 -20.36 2.54
C GLU A 27 11.08 -19.91 2.11
N VAL A 28 10.47 -19.00 2.88
CA VAL A 28 9.14 -18.44 2.58
C VAL A 28 9.11 -17.76 1.20
N LEU A 29 10.11 -16.94 0.87
CA LEU A 29 10.18 -16.24 -0.42
C LEU A 29 10.26 -17.21 -1.60
N ILE A 30 11.07 -18.26 -1.51
CA ILE A 30 11.18 -19.21 -2.60
C ILE A 30 9.88 -20.03 -2.75
N GLY A 31 9.12 -20.24 -1.67
CA GLY A 31 7.79 -20.83 -1.78
C GLY A 31 6.76 -19.97 -2.46
N ILE A 32 6.76 -18.69 -2.12
CA ILE A 32 5.92 -17.71 -2.79
C ILE A 32 6.27 -17.65 -4.29
N ALA A 33 7.55 -17.63 -4.64
CA ALA A 33 8.00 -17.60 -6.05
C ALA A 33 7.49 -18.81 -6.84
N ARG A 34 7.55 -20.00 -6.26
CA ARG A 34 7.05 -21.22 -6.90
C ARG A 34 5.55 -21.23 -7.11
N PHE A 35 4.80 -20.85 -6.09
CA PHE A 35 3.36 -20.72 -6.25
C PHE A 35 3.04 -19.82 -7.43
N TRP A 36 3.68 -18.65 -7.51
CA TRP A 36 3.44 -17.72 -8.61
C TRP A 36 3.82 -18.30 -9.97
N ALA A 37 4.94 -19.02 -10.05
CA ALA A 37 5.36 -19.70 -11.28
C ALA A 37 4.35 -20.76 -11.76
N GLN A 38 3.64 -21.41 -10.83
CA GLN A 38 2.56 -22.35 -11.15
C GLN A 38 1.23 -21.65 -11.48
N ARG A 39 1.03 -20.42 -10.97
CA ARG A 39 -0.23 -19.68 -11.06
C ARG A 39 -0.37 -18.86 -12.35
N VAL A 40 0.76 -18.45 -12.94
CA VAL A 40 0.80 -17.70 -14.20
C VAL A 40 0.52 -18.60 -15.41
N ASN A 41 -0.09 -18.02 -16.44
CA ASN A 41 -0.32 -18.70 -17.72
C ASN A 41 0.33 -17.89 -18.83
N TRP A 42 0.92 -18.56 -19.83
CA TRP A 42 1.38 -17.87 -21.04
C TRP A 42 0.18 -17.56 -21.94
N SER A 43 0.00 -16.29 -22.30
CA SER A 43 -0.96 -15.87 -23.31
C SER A 43 -0.28 -15.82 -24.68
N SER A 44 -0.73 -16.64 -25.64
CA SER A 44 -0.25 -16.57 -27.03
C SER A 44 -0.55 -15.22 -27.68
N ASP A 45 -1.68 -14.62 -27.30
CA ASP A 45 -2.20 -13.41 -27.92
C ASP A 45 -1.44 -12.17 -27.42
N LYS A 46 -1.20 -12.08 -26.10
CA LYS A 46 -0.42 -10.99 -25.50
C LYS A 46 1.10 -11.23 -25.58
N LYS A 47 1.54 -12.47 -25.84
CA LYS A 47 2.95 -12.90 -25.78
C LYS A 47 3.61 -12.54 -24.44
N GLN A 48 2.85 -12.71 -23.36
CA GLN A 48 3.24 -12.38 -21.99
C GLN A 48 2.60 -13.37 -21.01
N TYR A 49 3.14 -13.45 -19.80
CA TYR A 49 2.52 -14.15 -18.69
C TYR A 49 1.36 -13.36 -18.12
N VAL A 50 0.21 -14.01 -17.94
CA VAL A 50 -1.00 -13.44 -17.36
C VAL A 50 -1.41 -14.20 -16.10
N ILE A 51 -2.08 -13.52 -15.18
CA ILE A 51 -2.69 -14.13 -14.00
C ILE A 51 -4.21 -14.07 -14.20
N LEU A 52 -4.82 -15.22 -14.49
CA LEU A 52 -6.26 -15.31 -14.81
C LEU A 52 -7.07 -15.68 -13.57
N GLY A 53 -8.23 -15.05 -13.33
CA GLY A 53 -9.19 -15.44 -12.29
C GLY A 53 -8.66 -15.26 -10.86
N VAL A 54 -8.24 -14.05 -10.51
CA VAL A 54 -7.74 -13.67 -9.17
C VAL A 54 -8.55 -12.52 -8.59
N THR A 55 -8.45 -12.37 -7.27
CA THR A 55 -8.94 -11.21 -6.51
C THR A 55 -7.77 -10.36 -6.06
N GLY A 56 -7.81 -9.07 -6.34
CA GLY A 56 -6.88 -8.10 -5.75
C GLY A 56 -7.26 -7.73 -4.31
N PRO A 57 -6.61 -6.71 -3.71
CA PRO A 57 -7.09 -6.09 -2.47
C PRO A 57 -8.56 -5.65 -2.53
N ASN A 58 -9.10 -5.36 -3.71
CA ASN A 58 -10.54 -5.23 -3.91
C ASN A 58 -11.22 -6.62 -3.87
N GLU A 59 -11.81 -6.96 -2.72
CA GLU A 59 -12.35 -8.29 -2.36
C GLU A 59 -13.62 -8.73 -3.11
N TYR A 60 -14.02 -8.00 -4.13
CA TYR A 60 -15.23 -8.29 -4.91
C TYR A 60 -15.04 -9.41 -5.97
N GLU A 61 -13.96 -10.20 -5.95
CA GLU A 61 -13.78 -11.36 -6.84
C GLU A 61 -13.15 -12.56 -6.07
N ASN A 62 -12.96 -13.78 -6.61
CA ASN A 62 -12.43 -14.95 -5.85
C ASN A 62 -11.55 -15.96 -6.65
N ASN A 63 -10.51 -16.57 -6.02
CA ASN A 63 -10.16 -18.04 -6.02
C ASN A 63 -8.74 -18.44 -5.47
N ASP A 64 -8.65 -19.68 -4.95
CA ASP A 64 -7.73 -20.30 -3.93
C ASP A 64 -6.45 -21.08 -4.38
N PHE A 65 -5.64 -21.57 -3.40
CA PHE A 65 -4.18 -21.90 -3.38
C PHE A 65 -3.78 -23.32 -2.82
N ASN A 66 -2.56 -23.91 -3.08
CA ASN A 66 -1.76 -24.80 -2.14
C ASN A 66 -0.28 -25.24 -2.50
N ASN A 67 0.47 -25.72 -1.46
CA ASN A 67 1.95 -25.84 -1.11
C ASN A 67 2.85 -27.03 -1.65
N GLU A 68 4.19 -27.26 -1.39
CA GLU A 68 5.12 -27.16 -0.19
C GLU A 68 6.64 -27.54 -0.45
N LEU A 69 7.67 -27.35 0.45
CA LEU A 69 8.84 -26.38 0.41
C LEU A 69 10.39 -26.78 0.69
N TRP A 70 11.36 -26.08 0.05
CA TRP A 70 12.87 -26.00 0.01
C TRP A 70 13.82 -27.17 -0.44
N ASN A 71 14.12 -28.15 0.41
CA ASN A 71 15.02 -29.29 0.06
C ASN A 71 14.32 -30.65 0.16
N ARG A 72 13.08 -30.59 0.62
CA ARG A 72 11.94 -31.23 -0.04
C ARG A 72 11.61 -30.57 -1.39
N LEU A 73 12.33 -29.50 -1.79
CA LEU A 73 12.04 -28.78 -3.03
C LEU A 73 13.04 -28.71 -4.14
N ASN A 74 14.32 -29.08 -3.99
CA ASN A 74 15.12 -29.44 -5.16
C ASN A 74 15.38 -28.26 -6.14
N LEU A 75 16.15 -27.22 -5.73
CA LEU A 75 16.36 -25.94 -6.47
C LEU A 75 17.20 -26.09 -7.71
N SER A 76 16.51 -26.03 -8.85
CA SER A 76 17.12 -26.10 -10.17
C SER A 76 17.39 -24.71 -10.72
N LEU A 77 18.51 -24.57 -11.43
CA LEU A 77 18.83 -23.35 -12.18
C LEU A 77 17.73 -23.03 -13.21
N SER A 78 17.11 -24.05 -13.80
CA SER A 78 15.98 -23.90 -14.73
C SER A 78 14.76 -23.23 -14.10
N GLU A 79 14.51 -23.42 -12.80
CA GLU A 79 13.42 -22.72 -12.11
C GLU A 79 13.73 -21.24 -11.92
N ILE A 80 14.96 -20.91 -11.54
CA ILE A 80 15.39 -19.52 -11.41
C ILE A 80 15.28 -18.82 -12.76
N GLU A 81 15.76 -19.45 -13.83
CA GLU A 81 15.63 -18.95 -15.21
C GLU A 81 14.15 -18.75 -15.58
N LYS A 82 13.28 -19.70 -15.22
CA LYS A 82 11.84 -19.58 -15.47
C LYS A 82 11.21 -18.43 -14.70
N TRP A 83 11.56 -18.23 -13.43
CA TRP A 83 11.01 -17.10 -12.65
C TRP A 83 11.49 -15.77 -13.19
N LYS A 84 12.75 -15.70 -13.63
CA LYS A 84 13.29 -14.51 -14.29
C LYS A 84 12.53 -14.22 -15.58
N ASP A 85 12.31 -15.23 -16.42
CA ASP A 85 11.50 -15.11 -17.65
C ASP A 85 10.06 -14.65 -17.35
N ILE A 86 9.45 -15.16 -16.28
CA ILE A 86 8.12 -14.72 -15.83
C ILE A 86 8.13 -13.26 -15.39
N ALA A 87 9.08 -12.88 -14.53
CA ALA A 87 9.17 -11.52 -14.00
C ALA A 87 9.43 -10.49 -15.11
N GLU A 88 10.26 -10.83 -16.10
CA GLU A 88 10.59 -9.97 -17.24
C GLU A 88 9.44 -9.86 -18.25
N ASN A 89 8.56 -10.86 -18.33
CA ASN A 89 7.51 -10.94 -19.34
C ASN A 89 6.08 -10.99 -18.75
N ILE A 90 5.87 -10.55 -17.52
CA ILE A 90 4.54 -10.47 -16.92
C ILE A 90 3.75 -9.31 -17.54
N TYR A 91 2.48 -9.57 -17.84
CA TYR A 91 1.57 -8.56 -18.34
C TYR A 91 1.08 -7.69 -17.19
N LEU A 92 1.32 -6.39 -17.29
CA LEU A 92 0.81 -5.37 -16.40
C LEU A 92 -0.08 -4.44 -17.24
N PRO A 93 -1.41 -4.46 -17.04
CA PRO A 93 -2.30 -3.69 -17.89
C PRO A 93 -2.12 -2.19 -17.62
N TYR A 94 -1.88 -1.43 -18.68
CA TYR A 94 -1.65 0.02 -18.63
C TYR A 94 -2.41 0.71 -19.76
N ASP A 95 -3.13 1.77 -19.43
CA ASP A 95 -3.80 2.61 -20.41
C ASP A 95 -2.93 3.83 -20.75
N ASN A 96 -2.53 3.94 -22.02
CA ASN A 96 -1.63 5.00 -22.48
C ASN A 96 -2.32 6.37 -22.61
N THR A 97 -3.65 6.41 -22.70
CA THR A 97 -4.40 7.66 -22.88
C THR A 97 -4.58 8.37 -21.55
N LEU A 98 -5.06 7.63 -20.55
CA LEU A 98 -5.25 8.05 -19.17
C LEU A 98 -3.94 8.02 -18.38
N LYS A 99 -2.93 7.29 -18.86
CA LYS A 99 -1.62 7.09 -18.21
C LYS A 99 -1.74 6.50 -16.81
N ILE A 100 -2.56 5.45 -16.71
CA ILE A 100 -2.84 4.73 -15.46
C ILE A 100 -2.61 3.23 -15.64
N PHE A 101 -2.27 2.56 -14.54
CA PHE A 101 -2.34 1.11 -14.48
C PHE A 101 -3.80 0.71 -14.33
N LEU A 102 -4.26 -0.30 -15.06
CA LEU A 102 -5.63 -0.80 -14.92
C LEU A 102 -5.71 -1.75 -13.74
N GLN A 103 -6.75 -1.62 -12.93
CA GLN A 103 -7.02 -2.56 -11.85
C GLN A 103 -7.22 -3.99 -12.38
N GLN A 104 -7.91 -4.12 -13.52
CA GLN A 104 -8.05 -5.37 -14.27
C GLN A 104 -8.34 -5.10 -15.76
N ASP A 105 -8.13 -6.11 -16.60
CA ASP A 105 -8.57 -6.05 -18.00
C ASP A 105 -10.10 -5.80 -18.04
N GLY A 106 -10.54 -4.88 -18.91
CA GLY A 106 -11.94 -4.49 -19.05
C GLY A 106 -12.48 -3.55 -17.95
N PHE A 107 -11.63 -3.06 -17.03
CA PHE A 107 -12.08 -2.08 -16.02
C PHE A 107 -12.71 -0.83 -16.64
N LEU A 108 -12.12 -0.34 -17.73
CA LEU A 108 -12.61 0.86 -18.44
C LEU A 108 -13.89 0.64 -19.25
N ASP A 109 -14.35 -0.61 -19.40
CA ASP A 109 -15.62 -0.92 -20.07
C ASP A 109 -16.83 -0.72 -19.14
N LYS A 110 -16.57 -0.53 -17.84
CA LYS A 110 -17.59 -0.24 -16.83
C LYS A 110 -18.09 1.21 -16.97
N GLU A 111 -19.28 1.48 -16.44
CA GLU A 111 -19.78 2.84 -16.32
C GLU A 111 -18.93 3.63 -15.31
N LEU A 112 -18.19 4.63 -15.78
CA LEU A 112 -17.19 5.33 -15.01
C LEU A 112 -17.79 6.44 -14.12
N LEU A 113 -18.49 6.03 -13.07
CA LEU A 113 -19.02 6.89 -12.00
C LEU A 113 -18.00 7.17 -10.90
N THR A 114 -18.31 8.12 -10.04
CA THR A 114 -17.61 8.44 -8.79
C THR A 114 -18.49 8.15 -7.58
N ALA A 115 -17.89 8.00 -6.40
CA ALA A 115 -18.62 7.76 -5.15
C ALA A 115 -19.55 8.92 -4.78
N GLU A 116 -19.34 10.11 -5.35
CA GLU A 116 -20.25 11.26 -5.22
C GLU A 116 -21.55 11.08 -6.01
N ASP A 117 -21.52 10.31 -7.10
CA ASP A 117 -22.70 10.01 -7.93
C ASP A 117 -23.64 8.97 -7.29
N LEU A 118 -23.20 8.31 -6.22
CA LEU A 118 -24.01 7.37 -5.44
C LEU A 118 -25.02 8.10 -4.56
N ASP A 119 -26.29 7.69 -4.67
CA ASP A 119 -27.34 8.11 -3.75
C ASP A 119 -26.97 7.76 -2.30
N GLN A 120 -27.26 8.66 -1.35
CA GLN A 120 -26.95 8.42 0.06
C GLN A 120 -27.71 7.22 0.64
N ALA A 121 -28.91 6.92 0.11
CA ALA A 121 -29.69 5.75 0.51
C ALA A 121 -29.06 4.43 0.05
N ASP A 122 -28.17 4.47 -0.94
CA ASP A 122 -27.46 3.29 -1.45
C ASP A 122 -26.17 2.99 -0.67
N LYS A 123 -25.76 3.87 0.26
CA LYS A 123 -24.52 3.73 1.03
C LYS A 123 -24.77 3.13 2.42
N PRO A 124 -23.91 2.20 2.90
CA PRO A 124 -22.82 1.57 2.16
C PRO A 124 -23.36 0.50 1.18
N ILE A 125 -22.72 0.36 0.01
CA ILE A 125 -23.23 -0.49 -1.08
C ILE A 125 -23.22 -1.96 -0.71
N ASN A 126 -22.28 -2.42 0.14
CA ASN A 126 -22.26 -3.79 0.66
C ASN A 126 -23.51 -4.16 1.49
N GLN A 127 -24.24 -3.19 2.04
CA GLN A 127 -25.47 -3.41 2.83
C GLN A 127 -26.75 -3.19 2.01
N ASN A 128 -26.69 -2.41 0.93
CA ASN A 128 -27.87 -1.95 0.19
C ASN A 128 -27.99 -2.51 -1.23
N TRP A 129 -26.90 -3.01 -1.83
CA TRP A 129 -26.89 -3.54 -3.19
C TRP A 129 -26.77 -5.07 -3.21
N SER A 130 -27.29 -5.68 -4.28
CA SER A 130 -26.99 -7.07 -4.57
C SER A 130 -25.52 -7.22 -5.00
N TRP A 131 -24.92 -8.37 -4.67
CA TRP A 131 -23.52 -8.61 -4.96
C TRP A 131 -23.19 -8.46 -6.45
N ASP A 132 -24.04 -8.95 -7.35
CA ASP A 132 -23.84 -8.84 -8.80
C ASP A 132 -23.84 -7.40 -9.31
N ARG A 133 -24.64 -6.50 -8.69
CA ARG A 133 -24.64 -5.06 -8.99
C ARG A 133 -23.30 -4.45 -8.57
N ILE A 134 -22.81 -4.78 -7.38
CA ILE A 134 -21.50 -4.34 -6.89
C ILE A 134 -20.39 -4.80 -7.84
N LEU A 135 -20.34 -6.09 -8.20
CA LEU A 135 -19.29 -6.67 -9.06
C LEU A 135 -19.21 -6.01 -10.44
N ARG A 136 -20.38 -5.69 -11.02
CA ARG A 136 -20.45 -5.08 -12.35
C ARG A 136 -20.16 -3.58 -12.31
N SER A 137 -20.37 -2.92 -11.16
CA SER A 137 -20.07 -1.50 -10.98
C SER A 137 -18.58 -1.17 -11.04
N VAL A 138 -18.26 0.12 -11.11
CA VAL A 138 -16.89 0.65 -11.07
C VAL A 138 -16.39 0.91 -9.64
N PHE A 139 -17.25 0.74 -8.64
CA PHE A 139 -16.93 1.10 -7.26
C PHE A 139 -15.94 0.12 -6.64
N ILE A 140 -14.92 0.70 -6.00
CA ILE A 140 -13.80 -0.03 -5.43
C ILE A 140 -13.95 -0.05 -3.91
N LYS A 141 -13.91 -1.24 -3.30
CA LYS A 141 -14.03 -1.36 -1.83
C LYS A 141 -12.89 -0.64 -1.10
N GLN A 142 -11.66 -0.82 -1.57
CA GLN A 142 -10.44 -0.33 -0.94
C GLN A 142 -9.28 -0.11 -1.90
N ALA A 143 -8.20 0.53 -1.43
CA ALA A 143 -6.99 0.71 -2.24
C ALA A 143 -6.52 -0.61 -2.88
N ASP A 144 -6.36 -0.59 -4.21
CA ASP A 144 -5.94 -1.75 -5.00
C ASP A 144 -4.69 -1.40 -5.83
N VAL A 145 -4.83 -0.73 -6.98
CA VAL A 145 -3.69 -0.14 -7.72
C VAL A 145 -2.90 0.78 -6.80
N LEU A 146 -3.60 1.62 -6.03
CA LEU A 146 -3.01 2.52 -5.05
C LEU A 146 -2.27 1.79 -3.90
N GLN A 147 -2.69 0.58 -3.54
CA GLN A 147 -1.98 -0.24 -2.55
C GLN A 147 -0.60 -0.67 -3.08
N GLY A 148 -0.54 -1.09 -4.35
CA GLY A 148 0.72 -1.40 -5.03
C GLY A 148 1.63 -0.18 -5.11
N MET A 149 1.07 0.97 -5.49
CA MET A 149 1.82 2.22 -5.54
C MET A 149 2.34 2.68 -4.18
N TYR A 150 1.60 2.43 -3.10
CA TYR A 150 2.09 2.69 -1.75
C TYR A 150 3.28 1.79 -1.36
N PHE A 151 3.22 0.49 -1.67
CA PHE A 151 4.31 -0.45 -1.36
C PHE A 151 5.58 -0.15 -2.15
N PHE A 152 5.44 0.16 -3.44
CA PHE A 152 6.55 0.36 -4.36
C PHE A 152 6.68 1.83 -4.77
N GLU A 153 6.52 2.74 -3.80
CA GLU A 153 6.39 4.18 -4.06
C GLU A 153 7.53 4.76 -4.90
N GLU A 154 8.75 4.24 -4.73
CA GLU A 154 9.96 4.69 -5.43
C GLU A 154 10.07 4.19 -6.86
N ASP A 155 9.29 3.17 -7.23
CA ASP A 155 9.29 2.57 -8.58
C ASP A 155 8.34 3.30 -9.53
N PHE A 156 7.58 4.29 -9.04
CA PHE A 156 6.66 5.11 -9.83
C PHE A 156 7.02 6.58 -9.78
N THR A 157 6.86 7.25 -10.91
CA THR A 157 7.02 8.70 -11.03
C THR A 157 5.90 9.45 -10.30
N GLU A 158 6.15 10.71 -9.95
CA GLU A 158 5.15 11.57 -9.33
C GLU A 158 3.90 11.73 -10.21
N ALA A 159 4.07 11.79 -11.54
CA ALA A 159 2.97 11.85 -12.49
C ALA A 159 2.14 10.57 -12.50
N GLU A 160 2.76 9.39 -12.41
CA GLU A 160 2.03 8.12 -12.30
C GLU A 160 1.24 8.06 -10.99
N HIS A 161 1.84 8.45 -9.86
CA HIS A 161 1.13 8.53 -8.58
C HIS A 161 -0.08 9.44 -8.68
N LEU A 162 0.08 10.63 -9.26
CA LEU A 162 -0.99 11.60 -9.43
C LEU A 162 -2.12 11.07 -10.32
N ASN A 163 -1.80 10.57 -11.52
CA ASN A 163 -2.80 10.09 -12.47
C ASN A 163 -3.63 8.94 -11.90
N ASN A 164 -2.96 7.96 -11.26
CA ASN A 164 -3.66 6.84 -10.66
C ASN A 164 -4.46 7.26 -9.43
N PHE A 165 -3.94 8.15 -8.58
CA PHE A 165 -4.68 8.65 -7.42
C PHE A 165 -5.95 9.39 -7.84
N ASP A 166 -5.84 10.32 -8.78
CA ASP A 166 -6.97 11.13 -9.26
C ASP A 166 -8.01 10.29 -10.01
N PHE A 167 -7.58 9.17 -10.59
CA PHE A 167 -8.50 8.22 -11.21
C PHE A 167 -9.20 7.32 -10.18
N TYR A 168 -8.47 6.70 -9.26
CA TYR A 168 -9.00 5.65 -8.39
C TYR A 168 -9.63 6.15 -7.09
N GLU A 169 -9.14 7.24 -6.50
CA GLU A 169 -9.67 7.74 -5.24
C GLU A 169 -11.16 8.11 -5.34
N PRO A 170 -11.63 8.88 -6.35
CA PRO A 170 -13.04 9.20 -6.48
C PRO A 170 -13.95 7.99 -6.74
N ARG A 171 -13.37 6.85 -7.14
CA ARG A 171 -14.09 5.58 -7.42
C ARG A 171 -14.11 4.64 -6.22
N THR A 172 -13.39 4.98 -5.15
CA THR A 172 -13.27 4.14 -3.96
C THR A 172 -14.32 4.52 -2.93
N VAL A 173 -15.13 3.56 -2.48
CA VAL A 173 -16.18 3.79 -1.45
C VAL A 173 -15.62 3.71 -0.02
N HIS A 174 -14.43 3.10 0.11
CA HIS A 174 -13.72 2.88 1.37
C HIS A 174 -14.55 2.09 2.39
N GLU A 175 -15.28 1.07 1.94
CA GLU A 175 -16.04 0.12 2.76
C GLU A 175 -15.15 -0.98 3.35
N SER A 176 -13.87 -0.66 3.51
CA SER A 176 -12.88 -1.44 4.24
C SER A 176 -12.09 -0.49 5.10
N SER A 177 -11.91 -0.87 6.35
CA SER A 177 -11.14 -0.10 7.33
C SER A 177 -9.67 0.10 6.94
N LEU A 178 -9.15 -0.73 6.03
CA LEU A 178 -7.79 -0.63 5.47
C LEU A 178 -7.65 0.47 4.40
N SER A 179 -8.76 0.96 3.84
CA SER A 179 -8.73 1.85 2.67
C SER A 179 -8.25 3.27 3.01
N PRO A 180 -8.79 3.97 4.02
CA PRO A 180 -8.51 5.40 4.19
C PRO A 180 -7.04 5.69 4.53
N CYS A 181 -6.35 4.83 5.28
CA CYS A 181 -4.98 5.09 5.69
C CYS A 181 -3.99 5.14 4.49
N VAL A 182 -4.16 4.25 3.50
CA VAL A 182 -3.34 4.26 2.27
C VAL A 182 -3.61 5.54 1.47
N HIS A 183 -4.88 5.93 1.34
CA HIS A 183 -5.25 7.15 0.64
C HIS A 183 -4.73 8.41 1.35
N ALA A 184 -4.75 8.45 2.69
CA ALA A 184 -4.17 9.54 3.48
C ALA A 184 -2.65 9.67 3.22
N ILE A 185 -1.93 8.54 3.19
CA ILE A 185 -0.48 8.53 2.93
C ILE A 185 -0.15 9.04 1.53
N LEU A 186 -0.85 8.54 0.51
CA LEU A 186 -0.63 8.97 -0.88
C LEU A 186 -1.06 10.43 -1.11
N ALA A 187 -2.16 10.86 -0.49
CA ALA A 187 -2.59 12.26 -0.53
C ALA A 187 -1.54 13.19 0.10
N CYS A 188 -0.91 12.79 1.23
CA CYS A 188 0.21 13.53 1.81
C CYS A 188 1.38 13.65 0.82
N LYS A 189 1.79 12.53 0.21
CA LYS A 189 2.85 12.49 -0.80
C LYS A 189 2.58 13.45 -1.97
N LEU A 190 1.33 13.49 -2.43
CA LEU A 190 0.89 14.31 -3.56
C LEU A 190 0.55 15.75 -3.19
N GLY A 191 0.76 16.16 -1.93
CA GLY A 191 0.44 17.51 -1.46
C GLY A 191 -1.07 17.83 -1.40
N LYS A 192 -1.95 16.83 -1.50
CA LYS A 192 -3.40 16.96 -1.43
C LYS A 192 -3.88 17.06 0.03
N LYS A 193 -3.55 18.19 0.67
CA LYS A 193 -3.71 18.41 2.12
C LYS A 193 -5.13 18.14 2.65
N GLU A 194 -6.14 18.67 1.97
CA GLU A 194 -7.54 18.50 2.39
C GLU A 194 -7.95 17.02 2.38
N LYS A 195 -7.70 16.34 1.26
CA LYS A 195 -7.97 14.91 1.11
C LYS A 195 -7.18 14.05 2.10
N ALA A 196 -5.92 14.39 2.36
CA ALA A 196 -5.10 13.70 3.35
C ALA A 196 -5.71 13.80 4.76
N TYR A 197 -6.18 14.98 5.14
CA TYR A 197 -6.79 15.20 6.45
C TYR A 197 -8.17 14.55 6.57
N GLU A 198 -8.99 14.61 5.52
CA GLU A 198 -10.28 13.91 5.41
C GLU A 198 -10.09 12.39 5.65
N MET A 199 -9.17 11.77 4.91
CA MET A 199 -8.90 10.34 5.02
C MET A 199 -8.28 9.95 6.36
N TYR A 200 -7.43 10.83 6.93
CA TYR A 200 -6.90 10.66 8.28
C TYR A 200 -8.02 10.63 9.33
N LEU A 201 -9.00 11.56 9.27
CA LEU A 201 -10.12 11.56 10.20
C LEU A 201 -10.95 10.29 10.07
N ARG A 202 -11.20 9.83 8.84
CA ARG A 202 -11.94 8.59 8.59
C ARG A 202 -11.25 7.36 9.19
N THR A 203 -9.92 7.24 9.09
CA THR A 203 -9.21 6.12 9.75
C THR A 203 -9.14 6.27 11.28
N ALA A 204 -8.87 7.48 11.78
CA ALA A 204 -8.65 7.73 13.21
C ALA A 204 -9.93 7.68 14.04
N ARG A 205 -11.08 7.92 13.41
CA ARG A 205 -12.39 8.01 14.06
C ARG A 205 -13.34 6.92 13.58
N LEU A 206 -12.86 5.91 12.85
CA LEU A 206 -13.68 4.87 12.23
C LEU A 206 -14.67 4.25 13.23
N ASP A 207 -14.15 3.65 14.31
CA ASP A 207 -14.98 3.00 15.33
C ASP A 207 -15.67 4.02 16.27
N LEU A 208 -15.12 5.23 16.39
CA LEU A 208 -15.67 6.26 17.29
C LEU A 208 -16.93 6.94 16.73
N GLU A 209 -17.01 7.04 15.40
CA GLU A 209 -18.13 7.65 14.67
C GLU A 209 -18.91 6.64 13.83
N ASP A 210 -18.56 5.36 13.93
CA ASP A 210 -19.19 4.24 13.22
C ASP A 210 -19.31 4.47 11.70
N TYR A 211 -18.20 4.91 11.08
CA TYR A 211 -18.18 5.30 9.65
C TYR A 211 -18.66 4.21 8.69
N ASN A 212 -18.45 2.94 9.05
CA ASN A 212 -18.80 1.79 8.22
C ASN A 212 -20.13 1.16 8.63
N ASN A 213 -20.78 1.65 9.70
CA ASN A 213 -22.05 1.13 10.23
C ASN A 213 -21.97 -0.37 10.55
N ASP A 214 -20.85 -0.79 11.17
CA ASP A 214 -20.49 -2.17 11.50
C ASP A 214 -19.65 -2.28 12.79
N THR A 215 -19.48 -1.19 13.56
CA THR A 215 -18.72 -1.22 14.82
C THR A 215 -19.36 -2.12 15.88
N GLU A 216 -20.66 -2.43 15.75
CA GLU A 216 -21.35 -3.39 16.62
C GLU A 216 -20.77 -4.81 16.53
N ASP A 217 -20.16 -5.18 15.40
CA ASP A 217 -19.51 -6.48 15.18
C ASP A 217 -18.12 -6.56 15.84
N GLY A 218 -17.55 -5.42 16.23
CA GLY A 218 -16.27 -5.32 16.92
C GLY A 218 -15.40 -4.16 16.42
N LEU A 219 -14.26 -3.98 17.08
CA LEU A 219 -13.32 -2.91 16.74
C LEU A 219 -12.44 -3.27 15.54
N HIS A 220 -12.19 -2.30 14.67
CA HIS A 220 -11.35 -2.46 13.48
C HIS A 220 -9.87 -2.33 13.83
N ILE A 221 -9.29 -3.39 14.41
CA ILE A 221 -7.90 -3.40 14.92
C ILE A 221 -6.86 -2.95 13.87
N THR A 222 -7.03 -3.36 12.61
CA THR A 222 -6.12 -2.95 11.53
C THR A 222 -6.22 -1.47 11.18
N SER A 223 -7.41 -0.85 11.33
CA SER A 223 -7.59 0.60 11.17
C SER A 223 -6.81 1.40 12.21
N MET A 224 -6.72 0.88 13.43
CA MET A 224 -5.96 1.52 14.51
C MET A 224 -4.48 1.63 14.15
N ALA A 225 -3.91 0.59 13.53
CA ALA A 225 -2.57 0.67 12.96
C ALA A 225 -2.50 1.67 11.79
N GLY A 226 -3.54 1.72 10.95
CA GLY A 226 -3.70 2.71 9.88
C GLY A 226 -3.65 4.17 10.36
N THR A 227 -4.19 4.45 11.55
CA THR A 227 -4.10 5.77 12.18
C THR A 227 -2.65 6.17 12.44
N TRP A 228 -1.87 5.28 13.05
CA TRP A 228 -0.44 5.51 13.29
C TRP A 228 0.32 5.67 11.97
N MET A 229 0.07 4.80 10.98
CA MET A 229 0.70 4.87 9.67
C MET A 229 0.42 6.20 8.96
N SER A 230 -0.80 6.72 9.05
CA SER A 230 -1.19 8.01 8.46
C SER A 230 -0.40 9.18 9.07
N VAL A 231 -0.13 9.13 10.38
CA VAL A 231 0.72 10.14 11.03
C VAL A 231 2.18 10.02 10.59
N ILE A 232 2.75 8.83 10.64
CA ILE A 232 4.20 8.63 10.46
C ILE A 232 4.60 8.63 8.99
N LYS A 233 3.94 7.80 8.18
CA LYS A 233 4.22 7.65 6.75
C LYS A 233 3.45 8.68 5.91
N GLY A 234 2.31 9.19 6.38
CA GLY A 234 1.60 10.29 5.72
C GLY A 234 2.19 11.63 6.10
N PHE A 235 1.74 12.22 7.21
CA PHE A 235 2.13 13.58 7.60
C PHE A 235 3.63 13.72 7.94
N GLY A 236 4.24 12.72 8.59
CA GLY A 236 5.68 12.72 8.84
C GLY A 236 6.51 12.46 7.57
N GLY A 237 5.89 11.94 6.51
CA GLY A 237 6.55 11.61 5.25
C GLY A 237 7.72 10.62 5.41
N MET A 238 7.68 9.75 6.43
CA MET A 238 8.80 8.85 6.74
C MET A 238 8.97 7.78 5.66
N ARG A 239 10.17 7.69 5.06
CA ARG A 239 10.58 6.68 4.08
C ARG A 239 12.00 6.18 4.39
N ILE A 240 12.36 5.00 3.90
CA ILE A 240 13.73 4.49 4.00
C ILE A 240 14.34 4.46 2.61
N LYS A 241 15.20 5.40 2.24
CA LYS A 241 15.83 5.42 0.91
C LYS A 241 17.32 5.16 1.08
N ASP A 242 17.89 4.31 0.23
CA ASP A 242 19.32 3.99 0.28
C ASP A 242 19.82 3.61 1.68
N ASN A 243 19.02 2.82 2.43
CA ASN A 243 19.25 2.42 3.82
C ASN A 243 19.25 3.55 4.88
N GLN A 244 18.82 4.76 4.52
CA GLN A 244 18.74 5.92 5.40
C GLN A 244 17.29 6.35 5.63
N LEU A 245 17.01 7.00 6.77
CA LEU A 245 15.68 7.55 7.04
C LEU A 245 15.52 8.93 6.40
N HIS A 246 14.45 9.08 5.63
CA HIS A 246 14.02 10.33 5.03
C HIS A 246 12.66 10.72 5.58
N PHE A 247 12.48 12.02 5.82
CA PHE A 247 11.23 12.63 6.21
C PHE A 247 10.86 13.72 5.21
N HIS A 248 9.59 13.78 4.85
CA HIS A 248 9.00 14.88 4.10
C HIS A 248 7.79 15.43 4.87
N PRO A 249 8.03 16.16 5.97
CA PRO A 249 6.98 16.50 6.90
C PRO A 249 5.99 17.50 6.31
N SER A 250 4.69 17.18 6.42
CA SER A 250 3.58 18.05 6.04
C SER A 250 2.56 18.06 7.17
N LEU A 251 2.59 19.11 7.99
CA LEU A 251 1.64 19.28 9.09
C LEU A 251 0.29 19.78 8.52
N PRO A 252 -0.85 19.14 8.83
CA PRO A 252 -2.16 19.62 8.39
C PRO A 252 -2.49 20.96 9.05
N ASP A 253 -3.37 21.73 8.41
CA ASP A 253 -3.68 23.11 8.84
C ASP A 253 -4.33 23.16 10.23
N GLN A 254 -5.07 22.12 10.59
CA GLN A 254 -5.81 21.94 11.83
C GLN A 254 -4.91 21.63 13.04
N TRP A 255 -3.62 21.34 12.85
CA TRP A 255 -2.68 21.03 13.94
C TRP A 255 -1.67 22.15 14.15
N GLU A 256 -1.44 22.50 15.42
CA GLU A 256 -0.34 23.40 15.81
C GLU A 256 1.01 22.69 15.80
N ALA A 257 1.02 21.44 16.26
CA ALA A 257 2.19 20.59 16.30
C ALA A 257 1.80 19.11 16.23
N CYS A 258 2.75 18.27 15.80
CA CYS A 258 2.68 16.82 15.87
C CYS A 258 3.99 16.28 16.44
N HIS A 259 3.89 15.34 17.36
CA HIS A 259 5.04 14.78 18.06
C HIS A 259 4.93 13.27 18.12
N PHE A 260 5.95 12.57 17.63
CA PHE A 260 6.01 11.12 17.67
C PHE A 260 7.43 10.60 17.84
N LYS A 261 7.53 9.34 18.26
CA LYS A 261 8.80 8.61 18.38
C LYS A 261 8.79 7.39 17.48
N ILE A 262 9.96 7.07 16.92
CA ILE A 262 10.18 5.83 16.19
C ILE A 262 11.45 5.16 16.68
N MET A 263 11.51 3.83 16.52
CA MET A 263 12.72 3.05 16.68
C MET A 263 13.22 2.69 15.30
N PHE A 264 14.47 3.00 14.96
CA PHE A 264 15.09 2.60 13.70
C PHE A 264 16.51 2.13 13.97
N ARG A 265 16.82 0.87 13.64
CA ARG A 265 18.13 0.23 13.84
C ARG A 265 18.70 0.51 15.24
N ASN A 266 17.92 0.13 16.26
CA ASN A 266 18.20 0.33 17.69
C ASN A 266 18.36 1.80 18.16
N SER A 267 18.07 2.76 17.30
CA SER A 267 18.09 4.19 17.63
C SER A 267 16.68 4.73 17.82
N ARG A 268 16.44 5.40 18.95
CA ARG A 268 15.14 6.04 19.22
C ARG A 268 15.20 7.48 18.75
N LEU A 269 14.38 7.80 17.76
CA LEU A 269 14.25 9.16 17.24
C LEU A 269 12.98 9.80 17.76
N ASN A 270 13.08 11.09 18.00
CA ASN A 270 12.00 11.94 18.44
C ASN A 270 11.74 13.01 17.37
N VAL A 271 10.58 12.96 16.73
CA VAL A 271 10.20 13.84 15.62
C VAL A 271 9.16 14.84 16.11
N HIS A 272 9.49 16.12 16.06
CA HIS A 272 8.61 17.20 16.47
C HIS A 272 8.39 18.16 15.29
N MET A 273 7.15 18.19 14.81
CA MET A 273 6.70 19.00 13.68
C MET A 273 5.85 20.16 14.20
N THR A 274 6.12 21.37 13.71
CA THR A 274 5.34 22.58 14.00
C THR A 274 5.13 23.37 12.71
N LYS A 275 4.29 24.42 12.73
CA LYS A 275 4.15 25.37 11.61
C LYS A 275 5.48 26.06 11.23
N ALA A 276 6.41 26.21 12.19
CA ALA A 276 7.69 26.86 11.96
C ALA A 276 8.75 25.93 11.34
N GLY A 277 8.55 24.61 11.41
CA GLY A 277 9.49 23.62 10.91
C GLY A 277 9.46 22.31 11.69
N THR A 278 10.29 21.37 11.26
CA THR A 278 10.44 20.05 11.89
C THR A 278 11.83 19.90 12.49
N THR A 279 11.89 19.42 13.72
CA THR A 279 13.12 19.04 14.41
C THR A 279 13.09 17.54 14.70
N ILE A 280 14.22 16.87 14.46
CA ILE A 280 14.40 15.46 14.83
C ILE A 280 15.60 15.38 15.76
N SER A 281 15.46 14.66 16.87
CA SER A 281 16.55 14.40 17.81
C SER A 281 16.69 12.90 18.06
N LYS A 282 17.94 12.41 18.10
CA LYS A 282 18.28 11.05 18.55
C LYS A 282 18.31 11.01 20.08
N GLU A 283 17.41 10.24 20.69
CA GLU A 283 17.38 10.06 22.14
C GLU A 283 18.31 8.94 22.61
N THR A 284 18.43 7.87 21.83
CA THR A 284 19.30 6.71 22.10
C THR A 284 19.80 6.10 20.80
N GLY A 285 20.88 5.32 20.88
CA GLY A 285 21.46 4.54 19.76
C GLY A 285 22.49 5.32 18.95
N GLU A 286 22.97 4.68 17.88
CA GLU A 286 24.16 5.08 17.12
C GLU A 286 23.83 5.54 15.69
N LEU A 287 22.57 5.88 15.37
CA LEU A 287 22.23 6.40 14.05
C LEU A 287 22.97 7.72 13.79
N ASP A 288 23.74 7.80 12.71
CA ASP A 288 24.57 8.97 12.40
C ASP A 288 23.74 10.15 11.90
N SER A 289 22.83 9.93 10.95
CA SER A 289 22.06 11.01 10.34
C SER A 289 20.68 10.58 9.84
N VAL A 290 19.84 11.58 9.54
CA VAL A 290 18.56 11.45 8.83
C VAL A 290 18.41 12.58 7.83
N PHE A 291 17.46 12.46 6.90
CA PHE A 291 17.18 13.51 5.94
C PHE A 291 15.82 14.15 6.18
N ILE A 292 15.75 15.48 6.17
CA ILE A 292 14.50 16.24 6.16
C ILE A 292 14.46 17.04 4.87
N ASN A 293 13.48 16.77 4.00
CA ASN A 293 13.33 17.44 2.70
C ASN A 293 14.63 17.45 1.87
N GLY A 294 15.36 16.33 1.89
CA GLY A 294 16.62 16.16 1.18
C GLY A 294 17.85 16.78 1.86
N ARG A 295 17.68 17.41 3.03
CA ARG A 295 18.79 17.98 3.82
C ARG A 295 19.19 17.00 4.91
N GLU A 296 20.47 16.66 4.98
CA GLU A 296 21.01 15.82 6.03
C GLU A 296 21.00 16.54 7.38
N ILE A 297 20.57 15.82 8.42
CA ILE A 297 20.60 16.21 9.82
C ILE A 297 21.51 15.20 10.52
N ASP A 298 22.70 15.66 10.84
CA ASP A 298 23.72 14.89 11.52
C ASP A 298 23.46 14.86 13.04
N PHE A 299 23.62 13.69 13.65
CA PHE A 299 23.49 13.42 15.08
C PHE A 299 24.82 13.06 15.76
N SER A 300 25.94 13.11 15.03
CA SER A 300 27.29 12.91 15.57
C SER A 300 27.74 14.03 16.51
#